data_AF-A0A969S9E1-F1
#
_entry.id   AF-A0A969S9E1-F1
#
_cell.length_a   1.000
_cell.length_b   1.000
_cell.length_c   1.000
_cell.angle_alpha   90.00
_cell.angle_beta   90.00
_cell.angle_gamma   90.00
#
_symmetry.space_group_name_H-M   'P 1'
#
loop_
_entity.id
_entity.type
_entity.pdbx_description
1 polymer ?
#
loop_
_entity_poly.entity_id
_entity_poly.type
_entity_poly.pdbx_seq_one_letter_code
_entity_poly.pdbx_strand_id
1 'polypeptide(L)'
;MTVIIYPSLLSPEQPSLSSPSVEISTNIQTAKPIGVQPAIQFDIAQAAYASSGSSGGKGAKPTKINFFSMAMGALAGLVLFIYGVTRLSEGLEEIGTERMKNFLSKCTTNRFAAVLTGAVATTVLESSSVTIIMVIAMVSAGVLTFVQSLGVVLGSNIGTAVGAQIISLNIELYVPILMLAGMLVLFIGKTNTQKNLGIILLGFGLMFYGLEAIDEAMKPFRNYQPFIDLMQTLGRNPLLGAIVGAIFTVIIQSSSATVAIVITLASSGLISLPAGIAIMLGAEVGTCADTLVATIGRGRPALRTGLFHFLFNLVSAILGIIFAPVLVQLVLAISGGAGVGRQVANAQIIFNLIGVAVVIVLLPTIARLLEKLVPDANGDRQLRPETVQPAQ
;
A
#
# COMPACT_ATOMS: atom_id res chain seq x y z
N MET A 1 -1.72 26.27 -28.57
CA MET A 1 -2.37 27.56 -28.89
C MET A 1 -3.34 27.86 -27.77
N THR A 2 -2.91 28.63 -26.77
CA THR A 2 -3.71 29.00 -25.60
C THR A 2 -3.34 30.42 -25.25
N VAL A 3 -4.31 31.32 -25.27
CA VAL A 3 -4.08 32.77 -25.14
C VAL A 3 -4.15 33.16 -23.67
N ILE A 4 -3.12 33.85 -23.18
CA ILE A 4 -3.08 34.46 -21.85
C ILE A 4 -3.69 35.86 -21.97
N ILE A 5 -4.65 36.20 -21.11
CA ILE A 5 -5.21 37.55 -21.00
C ILE A 5 -4.99 38.06 -19.58
N TYR A 6 -4.18 39.11 -19.45
CA TYR A 6 -4.12 39.95 -18.26
C TYR A 6 -5.07 41.14 -18.42
N PRO A 7 -5.75 41.58 -17.35
CA PRO A 7 -6.25 42.94 -17.22
C PRO A 7 -5.37 43.75 -16.25
N SER A 8 -4.88 44.90 -16.71
CA SER A 8 -4.14 45.89 -15.93
C SER A 8 -4.91 47.21 -15.94
N LEU A 9 -5.32 47.74 -14.78
CA LEU A 9 -5.91 49.08 -14.68
C LEU A 9 -5.50 49.85 -13.41
N LEU A 10 -5.33 51.15 -13.63
CA LEU A 10 -5.03 52.25 -12.71
C LEU A 10 -5.80 53.49 -13.23
N SER A 11 -6.06 54.57 -12.49
CA SER A 11 -5.51 54.97 -11.19
C SER A 11 -6.61 55.12 -10.10
N PRO A 12 -7.09 56.29 -9.59
CA PRO A 12 -7.57 56.33 -8.20
C PRO A 12 -8.86 57.13 -7.89
N GLU A 13 -9.68 56.67 -6.93
CA GLU A 13 -10.61 57.55 -6.19
C GLU A 13 -10.62 57.20 -4.69
N GLN A 14 -10.46 58.23 -3.85
CA GLN A 14 -10.76 58.18 -2.41
C GLN A 14 -12.08 58.90 -2.15
N PRO A 15 -12.84 58.43 -1.15
CA PRO A 15 -13.52 59.32 -0.23
C PRO A 15 -12.94 59.19 1.18
N SER A 16 -12.79 60.33 1.85
CA SER A 16 -12.48 60.41 3.28
C SER A 16 -13.68 60.00 4.14
N LEU A 17 -13.43 59.49 5.36
CA LEU A 17 -14.38 59.56 6.47
C LEU A 17 -13.68 59.39 7.83
N SER A 18 -14.01 60.32 8.72
CA SER A 18 -13.59 60.54 10.11
C SER A 18 -13.26 59.33 11.00
N SER A 19 -12.17 59.47 11.77
CA SER A 19 -11.84 58.66 12.95
C SER A 19 -12.75 58.95 14.16
N PRO A 20 -13.26 57.94 14.90
CA PRO A 20 -13.78 58.13 16.24
C PRO A 20 -12.64 58.15 17.27
N SER A 21 -12.62 59.17 18.12
CA SER A 21 -11.69 59.29 19.25
C SER A 21 -12.10 58.34 20.40
N VAL A 22 -11.14 57.55 20.90
CA VAL A 22 -11.31 56.72 22.10
C VAL A 22 -11.03 57.57 23.33
N GLU A 23 -12.05 57.83 24.16
CA GLU A 23 -11.84 58.37 25.50
C GLU A 23 -11.25 57.29 26.42
N ILE A 24 -10.12 57.59 27.06
CA ILE A 24 -9.50 56.73 28.06
C ILE A 24 -9.91 57.24 29.45
N SER A 25 -10.88 56.58 30.07
CA SER A 25 -11.19 56.80 31.49
C SER A 25 -10.21 56.03 32.38
N THR A 26 -9.27 56.73 33.01
CA THR A 26 -8.35 56.16 33.99
C THR A 26 -9.03 55.94 35.33
N ASN A 27 -9.29 54.68 35.69
CA ASN A 27 -9.77 54.33 37.03
C ASN A 27 -8.63 53.68 37.83
N ILE A 28 -8.02 54.46 38.73
CA ILE A 28 -6.91 54.01 39.58
C ILE A 28 -7.50 53.30 40.80
N GLN A 29 -7.29 51.98 40.89
CA GLN A 29 -7.42 51.26 42.17
C GLN A 29 -6.05 50.77 42.65
N THR A 30 -5.90 50.81 43.97
CA THR A 30 -4.62 50.79 44.68
C THR A 30 -4.00 49.40 44.76
N ALA A 31 -2.67 49.33 44.65
CA ALA A 31 -1.93 48.08 44.64
C ALA A 31 -1.95 47.35 46.01
N LYS A 32 -1.94 46.02 45.96
CA LYS A 32 -1.75 45.11 47.11
C LYS A 32 -0.58 44.15 46.79
N PRO A 33 0.22 43.70 47.78
CA PRO A 33 1.57 43.17 47.50
C PRO A 33 1.63 41.84 46.75
N ILE A 34 2.76 41.63 46.09
CA ILE A 34 3.08 40.49 45.23
C ILE A 34 3.16 39.19 46.07
N GLY A 35 2.32 38.21 45.71
CA GLY A 35 2.42 36.82 46.13
C GLY A 35 2.89 35.94 44.97
N VAL A 36 3.77 34.98 45.25
CA VAL A 36 4.40 34.12 44.23
C VAL A 36 3.37 33.17 43.58
N GLN A 37 3.35 33.12 42.24
CA GLN A 37 2.67 32.08 41.45
C GLN A 37 3.68 31.37 40.52
N PRO A 38 3.63 30.03 40.42
CA PRO A 38 4.43 29.26 39.47
C PRO A 38 3.69 29.04 38.13
N ALA A 39 4.47 28.73 37.09
CA ALA A 39 4.08 28.19 35.79
C ALA A 39 3.18 29.05 34.87
N ILE A 40 3.78 29.51 33.76
CA ILE A 40 3.04 30.01 32.59
C ILE A 40 2.50 28.78 31.84
N GLN A 41 1.18 28.63 31.81
CA GLN A 41 0.49 27.61 31.03
C GLN A 41 0.01 28.23 29.71
N PHE A 42 0.50 27.72 28.57
CA PHE A 42 0.06 28.15 27.24
C PHE A 42 -1.28 27.49 26.90
N ASP A 43 -2.36 28.27 26.87
CA ASP A 43 -3.64 27.81 26.32
C ASP A 43 -3.59 27.74 24.79
N ILE A 44 -3.58 26.51 24.25
CA ILE A 44 -3.78 26.24 22.83
C ILE A 44 -5.06 25.40 22.66
N ALA A 45 -6.08 26.06 22.13
CA ALA A 45 -7.23 25.47 21.41
C ALA A 45 -7.98 24.29 22.08
N GLN A 46 -8.78 24.58 23.11
CA GLN A 46 -9.96 23.75 23.41
C GLN A 46 -11.05 23.93 22.31
N ALA A 47 -10.94 23.15 21.24
CA ALA A 47 -11.98 23.04 20.20
C ALA A 47 -12.26 21.61 19.72
N ALA A 48 -11.58 20.59 20.27
CA ALA A 48 -11.64 19.21 19.76
C ALA A 48 -11.99 18.11 20.80
N TYR A 49 -12.21 18.44 22.07
CA TYR A 49 -12.39 17.44 23.16
C TYR A 49 -13.68 17.59 23.98
N ALA A 50 -14.77 18.06 23.37
CA ALA A 50 -16.09 18.16 23.99
C ALA A 50 -17.02 16.97 23.66
N SER A 51 -16.59 15.71 23.89
CA SER A 51 -17.49 14.54 23.86
C SER A 51 -17.01 13.28 24.62
N SER A 52 -16.50 13.43 25.85
CA SER A 52 -16.48 12.29 26.80
C SER A 52 -16.80 12.76 28.22
N GLY A 53 -18.03 12.46 28.67
CA GLY A 53 -18.60 13.01 29.91
C GLY A 53 -19.92 12.32 30.29
N SER A 54 -19.80 11.07 30.73
CA SER A 54 -20.80 10.24 31.43
C SER A 54 -22.17 10.85 31.77
N SER A 55 -23.26 10.26 31.24
CA SER A 55 -24.49 10.12 32.04
C SER A 55 -25.30 8.86 31.68
N GLY A 56 -25.77 8.18 32.74
CA GLY A 56 -27.04 7.44 32.82
C GLY A 56 -27.42 6.42 31.74
N GLY A 57 -27.43 5.14 32.11
CA GLY A 57 -27.98 4.07 31.26
C GLY A 57 -29.45 4.29 30.89
N LYS A 58 -29.70 4.54 29.60
CA LYS A 58 -30.94 4.21 28.88
C LYS A 58 -30.55 3.57 27.56
N GLY A 59 -31.31 2.55 27.13
CA GLY A 59 -30.92 1.67 26.03
C GLY A 59 -30.39 2.42 24.80
N ALA A 60 -29.20 2.04 24.34
CA ALA A 60 -28.56 2.66 23.19
C ALA A 60 -29.52 2.61 21.99
N LYS A 61 -30.04 3.77 21.58
CA LYS A 61 -30.82 3.86 20.34
C LYS A 61 -29.91 3.36 19.21
N PRO A 62 -30.39 2.49 18.31
CA PRO A 62 -29.58 2.03 17.19
C PRO A 62 -29.10 3.25 16.41
N THR A 63 -27.78 3.42 16.32
CA THR A 63 -27.15 4.54 15.62
C THR A 63 -27.63 4.50 14.18
N LYS A 64 -28.45 5.48 13.76
CA LYS A 64 -28.93 5.53 12.38
C LYS A 64 -27.72 5.69 11.47
N ILE A 65 -27.45 4.65 10.67
CA ILE A 65 -26.30 4.60 9.78
C ILE A 65 -26.51 5.64 8.68
N ASN A 66 -25.68 6.68 8.71
CA ASN A 66 -25.62 7.65 7.63
C ASN A 66 -24.65 7.12 6.57
N PHE A 67 -25.17 6.24 5.71
CA PHE A 67 -24.41 5.63 4.62
C PHE A 67 -23.73 6.66 3.71
N PHE A 68 -24.34 7.83 3.52
CA PHE A 68 -23.74 8.90 2.71
C PHE A 68 -22.50 9.49 3.36
N SER A 69 -22.54 9.88 4.65
CA SER A 69 -21.36 10.42 5.33
C SER A 69 -20.25 9.38 5.48
N MET A 70 -20.61 8.11 5.71
CA MET A 70 -19.64 7.00 5.76
C MET A 70 -18.99 6.75 4.39
N ALA A 71 -19.78 6.72 3.31
CA ALA A 71 -19.25 6.57 1.95
C ALA A 71 -18.33 7.75 1.59
N MET A 72 -18.72 8.99 1.89
CA MET A 72 -17.88 10.17 1.64
C MET A 72 -16.59 10.16 2.46
N GLY A 73 -16.64 9.76 3.75
CA GLY A 73 -15.45 9.63 4.59
C GLY A 73 -14.51 8.54 4.09
N ALA A 74 -15.04 7.35 3.77
CA ALA A 74 -14.27 6.24 3.24
C ALA A 74 -13.68 6.56 1.85
N LEU A 75 -14.40 7.27 0.98
CA LEU A 75 -13.90 7.73 -0.31
C LEU A 75 -12.78 8.78 -0.14
N ALA A 76 -12.92 9.73 0.78
CA ALA A 76 -11.86 10.71 1.07
C ALA A 76 -10.59 10.02 1.61
N GLY A 77 -10.75 9.08 2.56
CA GLY A 77 -9.64 8.26 3.05
C GLY A 77 -9.00 7.40 1.95
N LEU A 78 -9.80 6.78 1.08
CA LEU A 78 -9.32 5.98 -0.05
C LEU A 78 -8.54 6.80 -1.08
N VAL A 79 -8.98 8.02 -1.40
CA VAL A 79 -8.25 8.92 -2.30
C VAL A 79 -6.91 9.33 -1.70
N LEU A 80 -6.88 9.71 -0.42
CA LEU A 80 -5.63 10.05 0.28
C LEU A 80 -4.69 8.85 0.40
N PHE A 81 -5.24 7.67 0.68
CA PHE A 81 -4.51 6.42 0.78
C PHE A 81 -3.85 6.02 -0.53
N ILE A 82 -4.64 5.92 -1.62
CA ILE A 82 -4.12 5.58 -2.96
C ILE A 82 -3.10 6.62 -3.41
N TYR A 83 -3.39 7.91 -3.25
CA TYR A 83 -2.42 8.96 -3.57
C TYR A 83 -1.13 8.83 -2.76
N GLY A 84 -1.22 8.51 -1.47
CA GLY A 84 -0.07 8.23 -0.61
C GLY A 84 0.80 7.08 -1.13
N VAL A 85 0.18 5.94 -1.47
CA VAL A 85 0.85 4.77 -2.07
C VAL A 85 1.49 5.13 -3.42
N THR A 86 0.77 5.83 -4.31
CA THR A 86 1.30 6.25 -5.62
C THR A 86 2.52 7.15 -5.46
N ARG A 87 2.44 8.19 -4.60
CA ARG A 87 3.58 9.10 -4.36
C ARG A 87 4.76 8.40 -3.69
N LEU A 88 4.50 7.46 -2.78
CA LEU A 88 5.53 6.61 -2.18
C LEU A 88 6.26 5.77 -3.25
N SER A 89 5.50 5.05 -4.07
CA SER A 89 6.03 4.24 -5.19
C SER A 89 6.84 5.08 -6.17
N GLU A 90 6.31 6.20 -6.65
CA GLU A 90 6.99 7.11 -7.59
C GLU A 90 8.33 7.63 -7.01
N GLY A 91 8.32 8.11 -5.76
CA GLY A 91 9.52 8.64 -5.11
C GLY A 91 10.61 7.57 -4.90
N LEU A 92 10.22 6.33 -4.60
CA LEU A 92 11.13 5.18 -4.52
C LEU A 92 11.65 4.79 -5.92
N GLU A 93 10.78 4.78 -6.92
CA GLU A 93 11.12 4.47 -8.31
C GLU A 93 12.14 5.46 -8.87
N GLU A 94 11.95 6.77 -8.69
CA GLU A 94 12.87 7.78 -9.25
C GLU A 94 14.24 7.82 -8.56
N ILE A 95 14.35 7.38 -7.30
CA ILE A 95 15.64 7.16 -6.62
C ILE A 95 16.26 5.81 -7.03
N GLY A 96 15.42 4.80 -7.31
CA GLY A 96 15.79 3.40 -7.43
C GLY A 96 16.05 2.89 -8.85
N THR A 97 15.31 3.34 -9.86
CA THR A 97 15.12 2.60 -11.13
C THR A 97 16.39 2.22 -11.86
N GLU A 98 17.30 3.16 -12.17
CA GLU A 98 18.54 2.83 -12.86
C GLU A 98 19.47 1.96 -12.01
N ARG A 99 19.45 2.13 -10.68
CA ARG A 99 20.18 1.24 -9.76
C ARG A 99 19.53 -0.15 -9.74
N MET A 100 18.21 -0.23 -9.83
CA MET A 100 17.45 -1.47 -9.76
C MET A 100 17.60 -2.29 -11.04
N LYS A 101 17.55 -1.67 -12.24
CA LYS A 101 17.89 -2.34 -13.52
C LYS A 101 19.29 -2.97 -13.46
N ASN A 102 20.27 -2.23 -12.93
CA ASN A 102 21.65 -2.70 -12.76
C ASN A 102 21.80 -3.79 -11.67
N PHE A 103 21.02 -3.73 -10.59
CA PHE A 103 20.98 -4.74 -9.54
C PHE A 103 20.34 -6.03 -10.05
N LEU A 104 19.20 -5.93 -10.73
CA LEU A 104 18.49 -7.04 -11.36
C LEU A 104 19.37 -7.78 -12.39
N SER A 105 20.08 -7.06 -13.26
CA SER A 105 20.95 -7.71 -14.26
C SER A 105 22.18 -8.39 -13.64
N LYS A 106 22.76 -7.82 -12.58
CA LYS A 106 24.01 -8.34 -11.96
C LYS A 106 23.77 -9.42 -10.90
N CYS A 107 22.65 -9.39 -10.20
CA CYS A 107 22.41 -10.27 -9.04
C CYS A 107 21.49 -11.47 -9.34
N THR A 108 20.92 -11.59 -10.54
CA THR A 108 20.12 -12.75 -10.97
C THR A 108 20.96 -13.93 -11.49
N THR A 109 22.11 -14.23 -10.87
CA THR A 109 23.08 -15.23 -11.38
C THR A 109 22.60 -16.68 -11.28
N ASN A 110 21.70 -16.97 -10.34
CA ASN A 110 21.06 -18.28 -10.17
C ASN A 110 19.64 -18.10 -9.59
N ARG A 111 18.85 -19.18 -9.52
CA ARG A 111 17.44 -19.11 -9.08
C ARG A 111 17.23 -18.53 -7.67
N PHE A 112 18.11 -18.84 -6.71
CA PHE A 112 18.00 -18.34 -5.33
C PHE A 112 18.43 -16.88 -5.24
N ALA A 113 19.51 -16.51 -5.94
CA ALA A 113 19.94 -15.13 -6.05
C ALA A 113 18.86 -14.27 -6.72
N ALA A 114 18.23 -14.76 -7.79
CA ALA A 114 17.12 -14.08 -8.46
C ALA A 114 15.89 -13.88 -7.54
N VAL A 115 15.54 -14.86 -6.69
CA VAL A 115 14.48 -14.70 -5.67
C VAL A 115 14.85 -13.63 -4.65
N LEU A 116 16.08 -13.65 -4.11
CA LEU A 116 16.52 -12.63 -3.16
C LEU A 116 16.53 -11.24 -3.81
N THR A 117 17.00 -11.14 -5.05
CA THR A 117 17.03 -9.90 -5.84
C THR A 117 15.61 -9.38 -6.09
N GLY A 118 14.63 -10.24 -6.42
CA GLY A 118 13.22 -9.82 -6.55
C GLY A 118 12.61 -9.35 -5.24
N ALA A 119 12.88 -10.05 -4.14
CA ALA A 119 12.38 -9.67 -2.81
C ALA A 119 12.93 -8.30 -2.38
N VAL A 120 14.24 -8.07 -2.56
CA VAL A 120 14.87 -6.77 -2.30
C VAL A 120 14.34 -5.70 -3.26
N ALA A 121 14.21 -6.00 -4.55
CA ALA A 121 13.71 -5.04 -5.54
C ALA A 121 12.30 -4.55 -5.21
N THR A 122 11.37 -5.47 -4.94
CA THR A 122 10.00 -5.11 -4.56
C THR A 122 9.91 -4.48 -3.18
N THR A 123 10.74 -4.88 -2.21
CA THR A 123 10.77 -4.18 -0.90
C THR A 123 11.22 -2.72 -1.06
N VAL A 124 12.20 -2.46 -1.93
CA VAL A 124 12.73 -1.11 -2.18
C VAL A 124 11.82 -0.26 -3.06
N LEU A 125 11.09 -0.86 -4.01
CA LEU A 125 10.14 -0.16 -4.89
C LEU A 125 8.71 -0.11 -4.33
N GLU A 126 8.43 -0.82 -3.22
CA GLU A 126 7.11 -1.08 -2.62
C GLU A 126 6.10 -1.83 -3.53
N SER A 127 6.31 -1.84 -4.86
CA SER A 127 5.41 -2.45 -5.84
C SER A 127 5.99 -3.69 -6.52
N SER A 128 5.30 -4.84 -6.38
CA SER A 128 5.59 -6.04 -7.17
C SER A 128 5.27 -5.80 -8.64
N SER A 129 4.17 -5.11 -8.95
CA SER A 129 3.77 -4.76 -10.32
C SER A 129 4.87 -3.98 -11.06
N VAL A 130 5.41 -2.90 -10.47
CA VAL A 130 6.53 -2.14 -11.07
C VAL A 130 7.75 -3.04 -11.26
N THR A 131 8.09 -3.86 -10.26
CA THR A 131 9.21 -4.81 -10.33
C THR A 131 9.04 -5.82 -11.48
N ILE A 132 7.87 -6.44 -11.60
CA ILE A 132 7.58 -7.49 -12.59
C ILE A 132 7.43 -6.91 -13.99
N ILE A 133 6.81 -5.73 -14.14
CA ILE A 133 6.69 -5.03 -15.43
C ILE A 133 8.09 -4.63 -15.94
N MET A 134 8.98 -4.15 -15.06
CA MET A 134 10.39 -3.91 -15.39
C MET A 134 11.10 -5.21 -15.80
N VAL A 135 10.90 -6.31 -15.08
CA VAL A 135 11.46 -7.63 -15.43
C VAL A 135 10.96 -8.11 -16.79
N ILE A 136 9.67 -7.96 -17.09
CA ILE A 136 9.06 -8.27 -18.40
C ILE A 136 9.70 -7.41 -19.50
N ALA A 137 9.95 -6.13 -19.24
CA ALA A 137 10.65 -5.26 -20.18
C ALA A 137 12.11 -5.70 -20.39
N MET A 138 12.84 -6.06 -19.33
CA MET A 138 14.22 -6.54 -19.40
C MET A 138 14.34 -7.88 -20.15
N VAL A 139 13.39 -8.80 -19.95
CA VAL A 139 13.28 -10.05 -20.71
C VAL A 139 12.96 -9.79 -22.18
N SER A 140 12.04 -8.86 -22.45
CA SER A 140 11.70 -8.44 -23.83
C SER A 140 12.86 -7.76 -24.56
N ALA A 141 13.83 -7.20 -23.81
CA ALA A 141 15.02 -6.54 -24.33
C ALA A 141 16.27 -7.44 -24.32
N GLY A 142 16.15 -8.73 -23.96
CA GLY A 142 17.29 -9.66 -23.91
C GLY A 142 18.30 -9.38 -22.77
N VAL A 143 17.96 -8.55 -21.78
CA VAL A 143 18.81 -8.23 -20.63
C VAL A 143 18.72 -9.31 -19.55
N LEU A 144 17.56 -9.96 -19.43
CA LEU A 144 17.34 -11.12 -18.55
C LEU A 144 16.86 -12.31 -19.37
N THR A 145 17.32 -13.51 -19.03
CA THR A 145 16.69 -14.74 -19.54
C THR A 145 15.31 -14.95 -18.91
N PHE A 146 14.46 -15.69 -19.62
CA PHE A 146 13.18 -16.18 -19.10
C PHE A 146 13.31 -16.94 -17.76
N VAL A 147 14.38 -17.73 -17.57
CA VAL A 147 14.56 -18.50 -16.32
C VAL A 147 14.93 -17.58 -15.15
N GLN A 148 15.70 -16.52 -15.41
CA GLN A 148 16.03 -15.52 -14.39
C GLN A 148 14.79 -14.72 -13.96
N SER A 149 13.92 -14.33 -14.91
CA SER A 149 12.70 -13.59 -14.56
C SER A 149 11.76 -14.38 -13.65
N LEU A 150 11.63 -15.70 -13.83
CA LEU A 150 10.82 -16.51 -12.92
C LEU A 150 11.31 -16.42 -11.47
N GLY A 151 12.63 -16.43 -11.27
CA GLY A 151 13.22 -16.23 -9.95
C GLY A 151 12.88 -14.85 -9.36
N VAL A 152 12.99 -13.78 -10.16
CA VAL A 152 12.64 -12.43 -9.68
C VAL A 152 11.15 -12.31 -9.34
N VAL A 153 10.26 -12.90 -10.16
CA VAL A 153 8.80 -12.93 -9.92
C VAL A 153 8.45 -13.66 -8.61
N LEU A 154 9.10 -14.79 -8.32
CA LEU A 154 8.96 -15.46 -7.02
C LEU A 154 9.45 -14.55 -5.87
N GLY A 155 10.55 -13.85 -6.09
CA GLY A 155 11.09 -12.89 -5.14
C GLY A 155 10.12 -11.74 -4.81
N SER A 156 9.50 -11.14 -5.83
CA SER A 156 8.65 -9.97 -5.65
C SER A 156 7.48 -10.20 -4.68
N ASN A 157 6.87 -11.38 -4.69
CA ASN A 157 5.81 -11.73 -3.73
C ASN A 157 6.29 -11.72 -2.26
N ILE A 158 7.54 -12.11 -2.00
CA ILE A 158 8.13 -11.99 -0.65
C ILE A 158 8.30 -10.51 -0.30
N GLY A 159 8.72 -9.67 -1.25
CA GLY A 159 8.84 -8.22 -1.06
C GLY A 159 7.51 -7.54 -0.73
N THR A 160 6.42 -7.88 -1.43
CA THR A 160 5.07 -7.35 -1.14
C THR A 160 4.66 -7.59 0.32
N ALA A 161 4.97 -8.76 0.85
CA ALA A 161 4.65 -9.11 2.24
C ALA A 161 5.43 -8.27 3.27
N VAL A 162 6.58 -7.67 2.91
CA VAL A 162 7.30 -6.72 3.77
C VAL A 162 6.52 -5.41 3.93
N GLY A 163 5.86 -4.93 2.87
CA GLY A 163 4.97 -3.76 2.94
C GLY A 163 3.82 -3.98 3.94
N ALA A 164 3.14 -5.11 3.86
CA ALA A 164 2.10 -5.51 4.81
C ALA A 164 2.63 -5.61 6.26
N GLN A 165 3.86 -6.11 6.47
CA GLN A 165 4.48 -6.09 7.78
C GLN A 165 4.68 -4.68 8.32
N ILE A 166 5.16 -3.73 7.50
CA ILE A 166 5.32 -2.32 7.87
C ILE A 166 3.99 -1.68 8.27
N ILE A 167 2.92 -1.92 7.49
CA ILE A 167 1.57 -1.41 7.77
C ILE A 167 1.03 -1.93 9.12
N SER A 168 1.34 -3.18 9.48
CA SER A 168 0.86 -3.80 10.72
C SER A 168 1.57 -3.34 12.02
N LEU A 169 2.46 -2.33 11.97
CA LEU A 169 3.25 -1.86 13.12
C LEU A 169 2.55 -0.80 13.99
N ASN A 170 1.30 -0.42 13.69
CA ASN A 170 0.50 0.55 14.47
C ASN A 170 1.23 1.89 14.72
N ILE A 171 1.77 2.51 13.65
CA ILE A 171 2.55 3.75 13.74
C ILE A 171 1.70 5.04 13.72
N GLU A 172 0.36 4.92 13.86
CA GLU A 172 -0.65 5.99 13.72
C GLU A 172 -0.25 7.28 14.46
N LEU A 173 0.20 7.17 15.71
CA LEU A 173 0.64 8.29 16.56
C LEU A 173 1.74 9.17 15.93
N TYR A 174 2.56 8.60 15.04
CA TYR A 174 3.70 9.27 14.41
C TYR A 174 3.40 9.80 13.01
N VAL A 175 2.22 9.51 12.45
CA VAL A 175 1.83 9.89 11.08
C VAL A 175 1.90 11.41 10.83
N PRO A 176 1.39 12.29 11.72
CA PRO A 176 1.51 13.73 11.51
C PRO A 176 2.97 14.24 11.46
N ILE A 177 3.86 13.61 12.23
CA ILE A 177 5.29 13.95 12.26
C ILE A 177 5.95 13.53 10.93
N LEU A 178 5.63 12.33 10.42
CA LEU A 178 6.11 11.85 9.12
C LEU A 178 5.63 12.74 7.97
N MET A 179 4.35 13.14 7.98
CA MET A 179 3.79 14.07 6.99
C MET A 179 4.50 15.44 7.02
N LEU A 180 4.66 16.04 8.20
CA LEU A 180 5.34 17.32 8.36
C LEU A 180 6.81 17.24 7.93
N ALA A 181 7.53 16.20 8.35
CA ALA A 181 8.93 15.98 7.97
C ALA A 181 9.08 15.81 6.45
N GLY A 182 8.22 14.98 5.82
CA GLY A 182 8.21 14.80 4.37
C GLY A 182 7.92 16.09 3.61
N MET A 183 6.94 16.87 4.07
CA MET A 183 6.60 18.17 3.50
C MET A 183 7.77 19.17 3.61
N LEU A 184 8.40 19.29 4.78
CA LEU A 184 9.56 20.17 4.97
C LEU A 184 10.74 19.75 4.08
N VAL A 185 11.05 18.45 4.01
CA VAL A 185 12.13 17.92 3.15
C VAL A 185 11.82 18.14 1.66
N LEU A 186 10.56 18.03 1.24
CA LEU A 186 10.13 18.29 -0.14
C LEU A 186 10.29 19.78 -0.53
N PHE A 187 9.85 20.71 0.32
CA PHE A 187 9.92 22.15 0.02
C PHE A 187 11.32 22.74 0.18
N ILE A 188 12.10 22.30 1.17
CA ILE A 188 13.44 22.82 1.46
C ILE A 188 14.54 22.07 0.67
N GLY A 189 14.24 20.87 0.19
CA GLY A 189 15.15 20.01 -0.57
C GLY A 189 15.69 20.68 -1.83
N LYS A 190 17.02 20.79 -1.93
CA LYS A 190 17.71 21.44 -3.05
C LYS A 190 18.05 20.47 -4.18
N THR A 191 18.18 19.19 -3.87
CA THR A 191 18.50 18.12 -4.84
C THR A 191 17.26 17.27 -5.13
N ASN A 192 17.21 16.63 -6.31
CA ASN A 192 16.12 15.71 -6.66
C ASN A 192 16.00 14.57 -5.64
N THR A 193 17.12 14.00 -5.17
CA THR A 193 17.12 12.96 -4.13
C THR A 193 16.47 13.43 -2.82
N GLN A 194 16.73 14.67 -2.39
CA GLN A 194 16.07 15.25 -1.20
C GLN A 194 14.57 15.43 -1.44
N LYS A 195 14.17 15.98 -2.58
CA LYS A 195 12.75 16.17 -2.92
C LYS A 195 12.01 14.83 -2.96
N ASN A 196 12.61 13.81 -3.56
CA ASN A 196 12.04 12.47 -3.65
C ASN A 196 11.97 11.79 -2.28
N LEU A 197 12.96 11.99 -1.39
CA LEU A 197 12.85 11.57 0.01
C LEU A 197 11.69 12.26 0.74
N GLY A 198 11.46 13.55 0.47
CA GLY A 198 10.30 14.27 0.98
C GLY A 198 8.97 13.72 0.46
N ILE A 199 8.91 13.38 -0.84
CA ILE A 199 7.76 12.72 -1.48
C ILE A 199 7.49 11.34 -0.85
N ILE A 200 8.54 10.53 -0.62
CA ILE A 200 8.44 9.22 0.05
C ILE A 200 7.83 9.37 1.45
N LEU A 201 8.40 10.24 2.28
CA LEU A 201 7.94 10.45 3.66
C LEU A 201 6.51 11.01 3.71
N LEU A 202 6.18 11.96 2.83
CA LEU A 202 4.84 12.54 2.75
C LEU A 202 3.82 11.54 2.20
N GLY A 203 4.17 10.76 1.17
CA GLY A 203 3.33 9.71 0.60
C GLY A 203 3.04 8.61 1.62
N PHE A 204 4.07 8.15 2.34
CA PHE A 204 3.93 7.21 3.45
C PHE A 204 3.04 7.77 4.58
N GLY A 205 3.19 9.05 4.94
CA GLY A 205 2.29 9.70 5.90
C GLY A 205 0.83 9.78 5.43
N LEU A 206 0.60 10.23 4.19
CA LEU A 206 -0.72 10.30 3.57
C LEU A 206 -1.39 8.92 3.43
N MET A 207 -0.59 7.88 3.19
CA MET A 207 -1.03 6.49 3.16
C MET A 207 -1.66 6.10 4.50
N PHE A 208 -0.92 6.20 5.62
CA PHE A 208 -1.48 5.85 6.93
C PHE A 208 -2.64 6.76 7.35
N TYR A 209 -2.58 8.05 7.07
CA TYR A 209 -3.69 8.98 7.36
C TYR A 209 -4.96 8.63 6.56
N GLY A 210 -4.80 8.18 5.30
CA GLY A 210 -5.90 7.66 4.49
C GLY A 210 -6.50 6.37 5.08
N LEU A 211 -5.68 5.46 5.61
CA LEU A 211 -6.14 4.25 6.32
C LEU A 211 -6.92 4.60 7.59
N GLU A 212 -6.44 5.56 8.39
CA GLU A 212 -7.13 6.07 9.59
C GLU A 212 -8.51 6.65 9.23
N ALA A 213 -8.59 7.46 8.16
CA ALA A 213 -9.85 8.02 7.67
C ALA A 213 -10.83 6.96 7.14
N ILE A 214 -10.33 5.89 6.48
CA ILE A 214 -11.14 4.72 6.11
C ILE A 214 -11.66 4.01 7.37
N ASP A 215 -10.82 3.80 8.38
CA ASP A 215 -11.23 3.13 9.61
C ASP A 215 -12.34 3.90 10.33
N GLU A 216 -12.13 5.20 10.57
CA GLU A 216 -13.10 6.07 11.24
C GLU A 216 -14.45 6.06 10.53
N ALA A 217 -14.45 6.17 9.19
CA ALA A 217 -15.66 6.12 8.38
C ALA A 217 -16.40 4.77 8.47
N MET A 218 -15.67 3.67 8.76
CA MET A 218 -16.21 2.30 8.83
C MET A 218 -16.60 1.87 10.25
N LYS A 219 -16.17 2.57 11.32
CA LYS A 219 -16.52 2.27 12.73
C LYS A 219 -18.01 2.00 12.99
N PRO A 220 -18.99 2.71 12.39
CA PRO A 220 -20.41 2.42 12.60
C PRO A 220 -20.84 1.01 12.18
N PHE A 221 -20.14 0.38 11.22
CA PHE A 221 -20.45 -0.98 10.78
C PHE A 221 -20.13 -2.08 11.81
N ARG A 222 -19.34 -1.78 12.87
CA ARG A 222 -19.10 -2.73 13.97
C ARG A 222 -20.38 -3.20 14.66
N ASN A 223 -21.46 -2.41 14.58
CA ASN A 223 -22.77 -2.72 15.15
C ASN A 223 -23.87 -2.95 14.10
N TYR A 224 -23.51 -3.12 12.81
CA TYR A 224 -24.47 -3.28 11.72
C TYR A 224 -24.59 -4.73 11.27
N GLN A 225 -25.67 -5.40 11.67
CA GLN A 225 -25.84 -6.84 11.48
C GLN A 225 -25.61 -7.31 10.01
N PRO A 226 -26.15 -6.66 8.96
CA PRO A 226 -25.91 -7.10 7.58
C PRO A 226 -24.44 -7.04 7.14
N PHE A 227 -23.65 -6.10 7.68
CA PHE A 227 -22.20 -6.06 7.42
C PHE A 227 -21.48 -7.18 8.18
N ILE A 228 -21.86 -7.43 9.44
CA ILE A 228 -21.32 -8.53 10.26
C ILE A 228 -21.60 -9.88 9.57
N ASP A 229 -22.83 -10.10 9.08
CA ASP A 229 -23.24 -11.31 8.39
C ASP A 229 -22.48 -11.51 7.07
N LEU A 230 -22.25 -10.43 6.30
CA LEU A 230 -21.39 -10.45 5.13
C LEU A 230 -19.96 -10.86 5.48
N MET A 231 -19.34 -10.23 6.49
CA MET A 231 -17.97 -10.55 6.91
C MET A 231 -17.83 -11.96 7.47
N GLN A 232 -18.85 -12.48 8.18
CA GLN A 232 -18.92 -13.89 8.57
C GLN A 232 -19.04 -14.81 7.35
N THR A 233 -19.79 -14.41 6.32
CA THR A 233 -19.93 -15.19 5.08
C THR A 233 -18.61 -15.28 4.32
N LEU A 234 -17.87 -14.17 4.19
CA LEU A 234 -16.53 -14.17 3.61
C LEU A 234 -15.54 -15.03 4.42
N GLY A 235 -15.63 -15.00 5.76
CA GLY A 235 -14.79 -15.82 6.63
C GLY A 235 -15.13 -17.33 6.59
N ARG A 236 -16.39 -17.69 6.34
CA ARG A 236 -16.85 -19.09 6.16
C ARG A 236 -16.63 -19.62 4.75
N ASN A 237 -16.51 -18.75 3.75
CA ASN A 237 -16.32 -19.12 2.35
C ASN A 237 -15.06 -18.43 1.78
N PRO A 238 -13.87 -19.03 1.95
CA PRO A 238 -12.61 -18.42 1.52
C PRO A 238 -12.52 -18.17 0.01
N LEU A 239 -13.22 -18.97 -0.81
CA LEU A 239 -13.30 -18.73 -2.25
C LEU A 239 -14.03 -17.41 -2.55
N LEU A 240 -15.15 -17.14 -1.87
CA LEU A 240 -15.87 -15.87 -2.04
C LEU A 240 -15.03 -14.68 -1.54
N GLY A 241 -14.34 -14.82 -0.41
CA GLY A 241 -13.40 -13.81 0.07
C GLY A 241 -12.27 -13.53 -0.92
N ALA A 242 -11.69 -14.57 -1.53
CA ALA A 242 -10.66 -14.42 -2.57
C ALA A 242 -11.19 -13.78 -3.86
N ILE A 243 -12.42 -14.09 -4.29
CA ILE A 243 -13.04 -13.41 -5.43
C ILE A 243 -13.22 -11.91 -5.15
N VAL A 244 -13.70 -11.55 -3.95
CA VAL A 244 -13.82 -10.14 -3.53
C VAL A 244 -12.47 -9.44 -3.50
N GLY A 245 -11.44 -10.07 -2.93
CA GLY A 245 -10.08 -9.52 -2.92
C GLY A 245 -9.49 -9.31 -4.31
N ALA A 246 -9.63 -10.31 -5.19
CA ALA A 246 -9.14 -10.22 -6.56
C ALA A 246 -9.82 -9.07 -7.34
N ILE A 247 -11.16 -8.95 -7.24
CA ILE A 247 -11.91 -7.86 -7.88
C ILE A 247 -11.47 -6.50 -7.35
N PHE A 248 -11.34 -6.35 -6.02
CA PHE A 248 -10.95 -5.10 -5.39
C PHE A 248 -9.51 -4.69 -5.78
N THR A 249 -8.58 -5.64 -5.81
CA THR A 249 -7.22 -5.40 -6.31
C THR A 249 -7.17 -5.06 -7.79
N VAL A 250 -8.01 -5.66 -8.65
CA VAL A 250 -8.10 -5.28 -10.07
C VAL A 250 -8.61 -3.85 -10.24
N ILE A 251 -9.54 -3.41 -9.39
CA ILE A 251 -10.09 -2.04 -9.41
C ILE A 251 -9.06 -1.02 -8.92
N ILE A 252 -8.37 -1.30 -7.80
CA ILE A 252 -7.37 -0.40 -7.20
C ILE A 252 -6.00 -0.49 -7.91
N GLN A 253 -5.74 -1.57 -8.64
CA GLN A 253 -4.45 -1.90 -9.28
C GLN A 253 -3.28 -2.04 -8.29
N SER A 254 -3.55 -2.36 -7.02
CA SER A 254 -2.52 -2.64 -6.02
C SER A 254 -2.99 -3.63 -4.96
N SER A 255 -2.24 -4.73 -4.82
CA SER A 255 -2.43 -5.75 -3.77
C SER A 255 -1.94 -5.25 -2.42
N SER A 256 -0.79 -4.56 -2.35
CA SER A 256 -0.34 -3.86 -1.13
C SER A 256 -1.44 -2.94 -0.60
N ALA A 257 -2.06 -2.15 -1.49
CA ALA A 257 -3.15 -1.25 -1.12
C ALA A 257 -4.39 -2.01 -0.61
N THR A 258 -4.77 -3.09 -1.28
CA THR A 258 -5.89 -3.95 -0.87
C THR A 258 -5.64 -4.58 0.50
N VAL A 259 -4.46 -5.18 0.70
CA VAL A 259 -4.09 -5.87 1.94
C VAL A 259 -3.92 -4.89 3.10
N ALA A 260 -3.43 -3.67 2.85
CA ALA A 260 -3.37 -2.61 3.86
C ALA A 260 -4.76 -2.30 4.45
N ILE A 261 -5.76 -2.09 3.58
CA ILE A 261 -7.15 -1.82 4.00
C ILE A 261 -7.70 -3.01 4.79
N VAL A 262 -7.42 -4.24 4.36
CA VAL A 262 -7.80 -5.46 5.09
C VAL A 262 -7.13 -5.52 6.47
N ILE A 263 -5.84 -5.19 6.57
CA ILE A 263 -5.08 -5.16 7.82
C ILE A 263 -5.67 -4.12 8.79
N THR A 264 -5.93 -2.90 8.32
CA THR A 264 -6.54 -1.83 9.14
C THR A 264 -7.91 -2.25 9.67
N LEU A 265 -8.81 -2.70 8.79
CA LEU A 265 -10.17 -3.12 9.17
C LEU A 265 -10.14 -4.38 10.08
N ALA A 266 -9.15 -5.26 9.92
CA ALA A 266 -8.94 -6.41 10.81
C ALA A 266 -8.41 -5.99 12.19
N SER A 267 -7.44 -5.07 12.28
CA SER A 267 -7.00 -4.45 13.54
C SER A 267 -8.16 -3.79 14.29
N SER A 268 -9.11 -3.21 13.56
CA SER A 268 -10.34 -2.61 14.09
C SER A 268 -11.47 -3.60 14.39
N GLY A 269 -11.26 -4.91 14.20
CA GLY A 269 -12.27 -5.94 14.47
C GLY A 269 -13.45 -5.97 13.49
N LEU A 270 -13.41 -5.21 12.40
CA LEU A 270 -14.42 -5.24 11.33
C LEU A 270 -14.25 -6.48 10.43
N ILE A 271 -13.02 -6.98 10.27
CA ILE A 271 -12.69 -8.18 9.49
C ILE A 271 -12.10 -9.26 10.42
N SER A 272 -12.63 -10.48 10.32
CA SER A 272 -12.11 -11.66 11.04
C SER A 272 -10.86 -12.22 10.34
N LEU A 273 -9.97 -12.91 11.07
CA LEU A 273 -8.76 -13.51 10.48
C LEU A 273 -9.04 -14.37 9.24
N PRO A 274 -10.03 -15.31 9.22
CA PRO A 274 -10.31 -16.11 8.04
C PRO A 274 -10.77 -15.27 6.84
N ALA A 275 -11.57 -14.24 7.06
CA ALA A 275 -12.00 -13.32 6.00
C ALA A 275 -10.83 -12.48 5.47
N GLY A 276 -9.96 -11.99 6.36
CA GLY A 276 -8.77 -11.23 5.98
C GLY A 276 -7.79 -12.06 5.15
N ILE A 277 -7.52 -13.31 5.57
CA ILE A 277 -6.71 -14.26 4.80
C ILE A 277 -7.35 -14.56 3.44
N ALA A 278 -8.66 -14.80 3.38
CA ALA A 278 -9.35 -15.06 2.12
C ALA A 278 -9.20 -13.89 1.13
N ILE A 279 -9.44 -12.65 1.58
CA ILE A 279 -9.31 -11.45 0.74
C ILE A 279 -7.84 -11.24 0.31
N MET A 280 -6.89 -11.46 1.21
CA MET A 280 -5.44 -11.41 0.92
C MET A 280 -5.02 -12.41 -0.16
N LEU A 281 -5.48 -13.68 -0.10
CA LEU A 281 -5.25 -14.67 -1.16
C LEU A 281 -5.81 -14.22 -2.51
N GLY A 282 -6.96 -13.53 -2.48
CA GLY A 282 -7.55 -12.89 -3.66
C GLY A 282 -6.67 -11.79 -4.26
N ALA A 283 -6.12 -10.93 -3.41
CA ALA A 283 -5.32 -9.78 -3.83
C ALA A 283 -4.07 -10.19 -4.62
N GLU A 284 -3.37 -11.23 -4.19
CA GLU A 284 -2.21 -11.80 -4.89
C GLU A 284 -2.57 -12.27 -6.33
N VAL A 285 -3.77 -12.83 -6.53
CA VAL A 285 -4.28 -13.18 -7.86
C VAL A 285 -4.69 -11.94 -8.65
N GLY A 286 -5.33 -10.96 -8.01
CA GLY A 286 -5.79 -9.72 -8.65
C GLY A 286 -4.66 -8.91 -9.28
N THR A 287 -3.50 -8.80 -8.59
CA THR A 287 -2.32 -8.11 -9.12
C THR A 287 -1.79 -8.72 -10.43
N CYS A 288 -2.06 -9.99 -10.72
CA CYS A 288 -1.60 -10.59 -11.98
C CYS A 288 -2.25 -9.97 -13.23
N ALA A 289 -3.34 -9.20 -13.10
CA ALA A 289 -3.99 -8.52 -14.22
C ALA A 289 -3.07 -7.47 -14.90
N ASP A 290 -2.39 -6.63 -14.12
CA ASP A 290 -1.45 -5.63 -14.66
C ASP A 290 -0.30 -6.30 -15.44
N THR A 291 0.16 -7.43 -14.91
CA THR A 291 1.31 -8.17 -15.41
C THR A 291 0.98 -8.82 -16.74
N LEU A 292 -0.21 -9.42 -16.86
CA LEU A 292 -0.68 -9.99 -18.12
C LEU A 292 -0.85 -8.90 -19.18
N VAL A 293 -1.43 -7.75 -18.83
CA VAL A 293 -1.53 -6.58 -19.72
C VAL A 293 -0.14 -6.12 -20.18
N ALA A 294 0.86 -6.08 -19.30
CA ALA A 294 2.23 -5.68 -19.63
C ALA A 294 2.95 -6.65 -20.60
N THR A 295 2.44 -7.86 -20.83
CA THR A 295 2.96 -8.79 -21.85
C THR A 295 2.39 -8.57 -23.25
N ILE A 296 1.31 -7.79 -23.40
CA ILE A 296 0.65 -7.57 -24.70
C ILE A 296 1.63 -6.88 -25.66
N GLY A 297 1.73 -7.41 -26.88
CA GLY A 297 2.64 -6.89 -27.91
C GLY A 297 4.13 -7.22 -27.72
N ARG A 298 4.50 -8.03 -26.71
CA ARG A 298 5.89 -8.47 -26.47
C ARG A 298 6.14 -9.90 -26.93
N GLY A 299 7.42 -10.27 -27.03
CA GLY A 299 7.86 -11.62 -27.44
C GLY A 299 7.50 -12.74 -26.47
N ARG A 300 7.68 -14.01 -26.89
CA ARG A 300 7.28 -15.19 -26.11
C ARG A 300 7.92 -15.27 -24.72
N PRO A 301 9.20 -14.90 -24.49
CA PRO A 301 9.77 -14.87 -23.15
C PRO A 301 9.05 -13.93 -22.16
N ALA A 302 8.55 -12.79 -22.64
CA ALA A 302 7.76 -11.86 -21.83
C ALA A 302 6.39 -12.46 -21.49
N LEU A 303 5.68 -13.01 -22.48
CA LEU A 303 4.40 -13.69 -22.27
C LEU A 303 4.51 -14.86 -21.27
N ARG A 304 5.55 -15.70 -21.39
CA ARG A 304 5.80 -16.78 -20.43
C ARG A 304 6.08 -16.26 -19.02
N THR A 305 6.75 -15.11 -18.88
CA THR A 305 7.02 -14.49 -17.57
C THR A 305 5.71 -14.02 -16.91
N GLY A 306 4.81 -13.37 -17.65
CA GLY A 306 3.51 -12.96 -17.12
C GLY A 306 2.57 -14.13 -16.82
N LEU A 307 2.56 -15.17 -17.66
CA LEU A 307 1.82 -16.40 -17.40
C LEU A 307 2.37 -17.17 -16.19
N PHE A 308 3.69 -17.16 -15.96
CA PHE A 308 4.26 -17.71 -14.73
C PHE A 308 3.74 -16.97 -13.49
N HIS A 309 3.75 -15.63 -13.50
CA HIS A 309 3.23 -14.83 -12.38
C HIS A 309 1.76 -15.17 -12.09
N PHE A 310 0.92 -15.18 -13.13
CA PHE A 310 -0.50 -15.53 -13.00
C PHE A 310 -0.72 -16.95 -12.48
N LEU A 311 -0.07 -17.95 -13.07
CA LEU A 311 -0.24 -19.35 -12.66
C LEU A 311 0.32 -19.63 -11.27
N PHE A 312 1.43 -18.97 -10.89
CA PHE A 312 2.00 -19.06 -9.56
C PHE A 312 1.01 -18.57 -8.50
N ASN A 313 0.48 -17.35 -8.64
CA ASN A 313 -0.48 -16.81 -7.70
C ASN A 313 -1.82 -17.56 -7.72
N LEU A 314 -2.34 -17.92 -8.89
CA LEU A 314 -3.60 -18.65 -9.01
C LEU A 314 -3.53 -20.03 -8.33
N VAL A 315 -2.49 -20.83 -8.62
CA VAL A 315 -2.33 -22.15 -8.00
C VAL A 315 -2.05 -22.01 -6.50
N SER A 316 -1.22 -21.05 -6.09
CA SER A 316 -0.95 -20.81 -4.67
C SER A 316 -2.22 -20.39 -3.94
N ALA A 317 -3.04 -19.50 -4.49
CA ALA A 317 -4.31 -19.07 -3.88
C ALA A 317 -5.34 -20.21 -3.80
N ILE A 318 -5.44 -21.07 -4.82
CA ILE A 318 -6.27 -22.28 -4.78
C ILE A 318 -5.82 -23.20 -3.63
N LEU A 319 -4.51 -23.45 -3.49
CA LEU A 319 -3.97 -24.23 -2.38
C LEU A 319 -4.20 -23.53 -1.03
N GLY A 320 -4.04 -22.21 -0.97
CA GLY A 320 -4.32 -21.40 0.22
C GLY A 320 -5.78 -21.44 0.65
N ILE A 321 -6.73 -21.51 -0.29
CA ILE A 321 -8.16 -21.71 -0.03
C ILE A 321 -8.42 -23.12 0.52
N ILE A 322 -7.84 -24.16 -0.11
CA ILE A 322 -8.00 -25.57 0.32
C ILE A 322 -7.43 -25.78 1.73
N PHE A 323 -6.26 -25.18 2.01
CA PHE A 323 -5.58 -25.30 3.30
C PHE A 323 -5.84 -24.11 4.26
N ALA A 324 -6.85 -23.28 4.00
CA ALA A 324 -7.14 -22.08 4.80
C ALA A 324 -7.27 -22.36 6.32
N PRO A 325 -7.91 -23.45 6.79
CA PRO A 325 -7.96 -23.77 8.23
C PRO A 325 -6.59 -24.08 8.83
N VAL A 326 -5.68 -24.66 8.04
CA VAL A 326 -4.30 -24.98 8.47
C VAL A 326 -3.46 -23.71 8.50
N LEU A 327 -3.60 -22.83 7.50
CA LEU A 327 -2.93 -21.52 7.47
C LEU A 327 -3.36 -20.64 8.65
N VAL A 328 -4.67 -20.60 8.97
CA VAL A 328 -5.20 -19.91 10.17
C VAL A 328 -4.54 -20.44 11.45
N GLN A 329 -4.48 -21.76 11.64
CA GLN A 329 -3.86 -22.36 12.84
C GLN A 329 -2.36 -22.06 12.93
N LEU A 330 -1.63 -22.15 11.82
CA LEU A 330 -0.20 -21.84 11.75
C LEU A 330 0.07 -20.37 12.10
N VAL A 331 -0.73 -19.46 11.54
CA VAL A 331 -0.68 -18.02 11.84
C VAL A 331 -0.92 -17.76 13.33
N LEU A 332 -1.95 -18.35 13.91
CA LEU A 332 -2.27 -18.18 15.34
C LEU A 332 -1.14 -18.71 16.24
N ALA A 333 -0.56 -19.87 15.89
CA ALA A 333 0.54 -20.48 16.64
C ALA A 333 1.80 -19.62 16.64
N ILE A 334 2.19 -19.01 15.51
CA ILE A 334 3.43 -18.19 15.44
C ILE A 334 3.22 -16.73 15.84
N SER A 335 1.99 -16.21 15.83
CA SER A 335 1.73 -14.78 16.06
C SER A 335 1.75 -14.37 17.53
N GLY A 336 1.88 -15.31 18.48
CA GLY A 336 2.14 -15.00 19.90
C GLY A 336 1.11 -14.09 20.58
N GLY A 337 -0.14 -14.08 20.12
CA GLY A 337 -1.19 -13.18 20.62
C GLY A 337 -1.25 -11.79 19.99
N ALA A 338 -0.47 -11.53 18.92
CA ALA A 338 -0.57 -10.28 18.16
C ALA A 338 -2.00 -10.04 17.61
N GLY A 339 -2.38 -8.78 17.42
CA GLY A 339 -3.70 -8.38 16.91
C GLY A 339 -3.99 -8.88 15.48
N VAL A 340 -5.28 -8.94 15.12
CA VAL A 340 -5.76 -9.62 13.91
C VAL A 340 -5.15 -9.04 12.61
N GLY A 341 -4.99 -7.72 12.49
CA GLY A 341 -4.32 -7.13 11.33
C GLY A 341 -2.87 -7.61 11.16
N ARG A 342 -2.12 -7.74 12.26
CA ARG A 342 -0.76 -8.31 12.24
C ARG A 342 -0.76 -9.82 11.98
N GLN A 343 -1.80 -10.54 12.39
CA GLN A 343 -2.01 -11.93 11.99
C GLN A 343 -2.25 -12.07 10.47
N VAL A 344 -2.97 -11.14 9.82
CA VAL A 344 -3.12 -11.12 8.36
C VAL A 344 -1.78 -10.83 7.66
N ALA A 345 -1.00 -9.86 8.14
CA ALA A 345 0.35 -9.60 7.62
C ALA A 345 1.29 -10.80 7.80
N ASN A 346 1.15 -11.55 8.90
CA ASN A 346 1.88 -12.79 9.13
C ASN A 346 1.41 -13.90 8.17
N ALA A 347 0.11 -13.99 7.89
CA ALA A 347 -0.43 -14.95 6.93
C ALA A 347 0.16 -14.73 5.53
N GLN A 348 0.29 -13.48 5.07
CA GLN A 348 0.84 -13.17 3.76
C GLN A 348 2.31 -13.59 3.64
N ILE A 349 3.15 -13.26 4.62
CA ILE A 349 4.57 -13.61 4.55
C ILE A 349 4.80 -15.13 4.68
N ILE A 350 4.03 -15.84 5.52
CA ILE A 350 4.05 -17.30 5.60
C ILE A 350 3.65 -17.91 4.24
N PHE A 351 2.52 -17.45 3.69
CA PHE A 351 1.96 -17.95 2.44
C PHE A 351 2.93 -17.76 1.26
N ASN A 352 3.48 -16.56 1.09
CA ASN A 352 4.43 -16.27 0.02
C ASN A 352 5.76 -17.02 0.21
N LEU A 353 6.26 -17.16 1.45
CA LEU A 353 7.47 -17.98 1.71
C LEU A 353 7.24 -19.47 1.40
N ILE A 354 6.10 -20.05 1.78
CA ILE A 354 5.77 -21.45 1.47
C ILE A 354 5.61 -21.65 -0.04
N GLY A 355 4.87 -20.76 -0.71
CA GLY A 355 4.67 -20.80 -2.16
C GLY A 355 6.00 -20.75 -2.92
N VAL A 356 6.88 -19.81 -2.57
CA VAL A 356 8.22 -19.70 -3.17
C VAL A 356 9.08 -20.93 -2.86
N ALA A 357 9.09 -21.42 -1.62
CA ALA A 357 9.88 -22.59 -1.23
C ALA A 357 9.48 -23.88 -2.00
N VAL A 358 8.20 -24.06 -2.31
CA VAL A 358 7.72 -25.17 -3.15
C VAL A 358 8.10 -24.93 -4.62
N VAL A 359 7.83 -23.75 -5.15
CA VAL A 359 7.95 -23.48 -6.59
C VAL A 359 9.40 -23.32 -7.05
N ILE A 360 10.31 -22.84 -6.21
CA ILE A 360 11.75 -22.69 -6.55
C ILE A 360 12.44 -24.04 -6.82
N VAL A 361 11.97 -25.12 -6.20
CA VAL A 361 12.45 -26.49 -6.44
C VAL A 361 11.95 -26.97 -7.81
N LEU A 362 10.67 -26.76 -8.09
CA LEU A 362 9.99 -27.16 -9.33
C LEU A 362 10.26 -26.23 -10.53
N LEU A 363 10.94 -25.09 -10.30
CA LEU A 363 11.15 -24.02 -11.28
C LEU A 363 11.66 -24.49 -12.65
N PRO A 364 12.63 -25.43 -12.77
CA PRO A 364 13.10 -25.90 -14.08
C PRO A 364 12.04 -26.71 -14.83
N THR A 365 11.20 -27.46 -14.12
CA THR A 365 10.10 -28.23 -14.70
C THR A 365 8.98 -27.30 -15.17
N ILE A 366 8.65 -26.28 -14.37
CA ILE A 366 7.65 -25.26 -14.71
C ILE A 366 8.11 -24.41 -15.92
N ALA A 367 9.39 -24.02 -15.96
CA ALA A 367 9.96 -23.31 -17.11
C ALA A 367 9.81 -24.11 -18.42
N ARG A 368 10.20 -25.40 -18.43
CA ARG A 368 10.02 -26.29 -19.59
C ARG A 368 8.56 -26.48 -19.98
N LEU A 369 7.65 -26.55 -18.99
CA LEU A 369 6.21 -26.66 -19.24
C LEU A 369 5.68 -25.40 -19.93
N LEU A 370 6.09 -24.20 -19.47
CA LEU A 370 5.72 -22.92 -20.08
C LEU A 370 6.32 -22.76 -21.49
N GLU A 371 7.54 -23.22 -21.73
CA GLU A 371 8.15 -23.28 -23.07
C GLU A 371 7.38 -24.21 -24.01
N LYS A 372 6.81 -25.32 -23.50
CA LYS A 372 5.97 -26.24 -24.27
C LYS A 372 4.55 -25.69 -24.53
N LEU A 373 3.94 -25.04 -23.53
CA LEU A 373 2.60 -24.45 -23.64
C LEU A 373 2.60 -23.20 -24.54
N VAL A 374 3.67 -22.41 -24.50
CA VAL A 374 3.85 -21.19 -25.28
C VAL A 374 5.16 -21.33 -26.06
N PRO A 375 5.19 -22.02 -27.21
CA PRO A 375 6.41 -22.24 -27.99
C PRO A 375 6.98 -20.93 -28.58
N ASP A 376 8.29 -20.93 -28.87
CA ASP A 376 8.98 -19.82 -29.54
C ASP A 376 8.36 -19.59 -30.94
N ALA A 377 8.12 -18.33 -31.32
CA ALA A 377 7.77 -17.98 -32.70
C ALA A 377 9.03 -17.63 -33.51
N ASN A 378 8.89 -17.54 -34.82
CA ASN A 378 9.97 -17.11 -35.72
C ASN A 378 10.37 -15.67 -35.35
N GLY A 379 11.61 -15.49 -34.87
CA GLY A 379 12.16 -14.23 -34.37
C GLY A 379 12.60 -14.30 -32.89
N ASP A 380 11.87 -14.99 -32.01
CA ASP A 380 12.16 -14.99 -30.56
C ASP A 380 13.56 -15.54 -30.21
N ARG A 381 14.11 -16.44 -31.04
CA ARG A 381 15.46 -17.01 -30.83
C ARG A 381 16.58 -15.96 -30.89
N GLN A 382 16.38 -14.84 -31.57
CA GLN A 382 17.37 -13.75 -31.67
C GLN A 382 17.43 -12.87 -30.41
N LEU A 383 16.43 -12.96 -29.52
CA LEU A 383 16.36 -12.20 -28.26
C LEU A 383 16.98 -12.94 -27.06
N ARG A 384 17.57 -14.13 -27.28
CA ARG A 384 18.31 -14.82 -26.22
C ARG A 384 19.62 -14.07 -25.98
N PRO A 385 20.00 -13.76 -24.71
CA PRO A 385 21.34 -13.27 -24.43
C PRO A 385 22.35 -14.28 -24.97
N GLU A 386 23.44 -13.82 -25.59
CA GLU A 386 24.52 -14.72 -25.97
C GLU A 386 25.04 -15.41 -24.71
N THR A 387 24.79 -16.72 -24.61
CA THR A 387 25.42 -17.54 -23.57
C THR A 387 26.92 -17.50 -23.83
N VAL A 388 27.66 -16.86 -22.93
CA VAL A 388 29.12 -16.94 -22.87
C VAL A 388 29.47 -18.42 -22.98
N GLN A 389 30.08 -18.81 -24.10
CA GLN A 389 30.48 -20.18 -24.31
C GLN A 389 31.47 -20.56 -23.21
N PRO A 390 31.36 -21.76 -22.59
CA PRO A 390 32.45 -22.23 -21.73
C PRO A 390 33.73 -22.22 -22.57
N ALA A 391 34.79 -21.62 -22.03
CA ALA A 391 36.10 -21.66 -22.67
C ALA A 391 36.48 -23.13 -22.93
N GLN A 392 36.93 -23.41 -24.15
CA GLN A 392 37.18 -24.76 -24.67
C GLN A 392 38.33 -25.48 -23.93
#